data_AF-A0A2V6ER14-F1
#
_entry.id   AF-A0A2V6ER14-F1
#
_cell.length_a   1.000
_cell.length_b   1.000
_cell.length_c   1.000
_cell.angle_alpha   90.00
_cell.angle_beta   90.00
_cell.angle_gamma   90.00
#
_symmetry.space_group_name_H-M   'P 1'
#
loop_
_entity.id
_entity.type
_entity.pdbx_description
1 polymer ?
#
loop_
_entity_poly.entity_id
_entity_poly.type
_entity_poly.pdbx_seq_one_letter_code
_entity_poly.pdbx_strand_id
1 'polypeptide(L)'
;MRASKFIVPIVLICATAFAVETRLPFKTVFNGQDQFNRLVSLARDNNWKSLPIGERTAVVGQALTGTRYKSYTLEIDNRIESPSVNFNGLDCWTFFETSLAFARMLNEPETNWTPENFLHYIETDRYRGGVCTGEYLSRLHYLEDWLYDN
;
A
#
# COMPACT_ATOMS: atom_id res chain seq x y z
N MET A 1 13.06 -3.79 71.71
CA MET A 1 12.32 -4.11 70.47
C MET A 1 13.04 -3.41 69.32
N ARG A 2 13.81 -4.14 68.50
CA ARG A 2 14.63 -3.60 67.40
C ARG A 2 13.76 -3.50 66.15
N ALA A 3 13.52 -2.28 65.64
CA ALA A 3 12.84 -2.06 64.37
C ALA A 3 13.82 -2.32 63.21
N SER A 4 13.58 -3.39 62.45
CA SER A 4 14.28 -3.66 61.20
C SER A 4 13.76 -2.74 60.11
N LYS A 5 14.60 -1.88 59.54
CA LYS A 5 14.26 -1.07 58.36
C LYS A 5 14.58 -1.89 57.12
N PHE A 6 13.56 -2.45 56.48
CA PHE A 6 13.69 -3.06 55.15
C PHE A 6 13.69 -1.93 54.10
N ILE A 7 14.83 -1.77 53.42
CA ILE A 7 14.94 -0.92 52.24
C ILE A 7 14.61 -1.80 51.04
N VAL A 8 13.48 -1.55 50.37
CA VAL A 8 13.11 -2.21 49.12
C VAL A 8 13.72 -1.40 47.97
N PRO A 9 14.57 -1.99 47.10
CA PRO A 9 15.06 -1.27 45.93
C PRO A 9 13.94 -1.21 44.89
N ILE A 10 13.50 0.00 44.56
CA ILE A 10 12.62 0.25 43.42
C ILE A 10 13.47 0.05 42.16
N VAL A 11 13.32 -1.10 41.50
CA VAL A 11 13.88 -1.34 40.17
C VAL A 11 13.00 -0.59 39.17
N LEU A 12 13.52 0.51 38.63
CA LEU A 12 12.89 1.25 37.55
C LEU A 12 13.02 0.43 36.27
N ILE A 13 12.00 -0.35 35.93
CA ILE A 13 11.92 -1.01 34.62
C ILE A 13 11.61 0.08 33.60
N CYS A 14 12.66 0.60 32.93
CA CYS A 14 12.49 1.38 31.71
C CYS A 14 11.91 0.46 30.64
N ALA A 15 10.60 0.50 30.46
CA ALA A 15 9.96 -0.08 29.28
C ALA A 15 10.43 0.72 28.06
N THR A 16 11.40 0.20 27.33
CA THR A 16 11.68 0.69 25.98
C THR A 16 10.46 0.35 25.14
N ALA A 17 9.64 1.35 24.86
CA ALA A 17 8.63 1.25 23.82
C ALA A 17 9.39 1.04 22.50
N PHE A 18 9.52 -0.21 22.08
CA PHE A 18 9.91 -0.51 20.71
C PHE A 18 8.78 0.04 19.85
N ALA A 19 9.01 1.16 19.16
CA ALA A 19 8.15 1.56 18.07
C ALA A 19 8.15 0.39 17.07
N VAL A 20 7.03 -0.31 16.95
CA VAL A 20 6.84 -1.26 15.87
C VAL A 20 6.93 -0.44 14.60
N GLU A 21 7.95 -0.70 13.78
CA GLU A 21 8.05 -0.10 12.45
C GLU A 21 6.88 -0.64 11.63
N THR A 22 5.81 0.15 11.53
CA THR A 22 4.55 -0.28 10.91
C THR A 22 4.63 -0.32 9.38
N ARG A 23 5.73 0.19 8.79
CA ARG A 23 5.90 0.30 7.34
C ARG A 23 7.32 -0.01 6.93
N LEU A 24 7.45 -0.85 5.90
CA LEU A 24 8.72 -1.17 5.26
C LEU A 24 9.30 0.06 4.50
N PRO A 25 10.62 0.09 4.24
CA PRO A 25 11.23 1.15 3.46
C PRO A 25 10.61 1.32 2.07
N PHE A 26 10.55 2.56 1.57
CA PHE A 26 9.91 2.89 0.28
C PHE A 26 10.43 2.05 -0.90
N LYS A 27 11.76 1.85 -0.97
CA LYS A 27 12.41 1.02 -2.00
C LYS A 27 11.97 -0.45 -1.99
N THR A 28 11.42 -0.93 -0.88
CA THR A 28 10.93 -2.30 -0.72
C THR A 28 9.50 -2.40 -1.23
N VAL A 29 8.66 -1.40 -0.89
CA VAL A 29 7.23 -1.40 -1.21
C VAL A 29 6.91 -0.89 -2.62
N PHE A 30 7.82 -0.13 -3.24
CA PHE A 30 7.58 0.47 -4.55
C PHE A 30 8.59 -0.02 -5.58
N ASN A 31 8.15 -0.95 -6.44
CA ASN A 31 8.99 -1.51 -7.50
C ASN A 31 8.49 -1.09 -8.88
N GLY A 32 9.37 -0.47 -9.69
CA GLY A 32 9.11 -0.07 -11.07
C GLY A 32 8.73 1.40 -11.26
N GLN A 33 9.55 2.32 -10.72
CA GLN A 33 9.40 3.76 -10.86
C GLN A 33 9.26 4.23 -12.31
N ASP A 34 10.01 3.63 -13.24
CA ASP A 34 9.94 4.01 -14.66
C ASP A 34 8.58 3.70 -15.29
N GLN A 35 7.96 2.59 -14.90
CA GLN A 35 6.62 2.24 -15.37
C GLN A 35 5.57 3.18 -14.79
N PHE A 36 5.68 3.55 -13.51
CA PHE A 36 4.85 4.58 -12.90
C PHE A 36 4.96 5.91 -13.66
N ASN A 37 6.19 6.38 -13.90
CA ASN A 37 6.46 7.62 -14.62
C ASN A 37 5.88 7.57 -16.04
N ARG A 38 6.03 6.43 -16.74
CA ARG A 38 5.42 6.20 -18.06
C ARG A 38 3.89 6.34 -18.00
N LEU A 39 3.23 5.72 -17.02
CA LEU A 39 1.77 5.82 -16.87
C LEU A 39 1.32 7.24 -16.57
N VAL A 40 2.06 7.98 -15.74
CA VAL A 40 1.80 9.40 -15.48
C VAL A 40 1.91 10.22 -16.76
N SER A 41 2.95 10.00 -17.58
CA SER A 41 3.09 10.67 -18.88
C SER A 41 1.93 10.34 -19.81
N LEU A 42 1.57 9.05 -19.96
CA LEU A 42 0.42 8.65 -20.77
C LEU A 42 -0.89 9.28 -20.28
N ALA A 43 -1.09 9.39 -18.97
CA ALA A 43 -2.26 10.01 -18.38
C ALA A 43 -2.37 11.50 -18.72
N ARG A 44 -1.24 12.22 -18.74
CA ARG A 44 -1.18 13.63 -19.19
C ARG A 44 -1.49 13.75 -20.67
N ASP A 45 -0.78 12.99 -21.49
CA ASP A 45 -0.84 13.08 -22.96
C ASP A 45 -2.25 12.76 -23.49
N ASN A 46 -2.98 11.88 -22.79
CA ASN A 46 -4.31 11.41 -23.18
C ASN A 46 -5.44 11.94 -22.29
N ASN A 47 -5.15 12.91 -21.40
CA ASN A 47 -6.11 13.52 -20.48
C ASN A 47 -6.99 12.50 -19.72
N TRP A 48 -6.37 11.44 -19.18
CA TRP A 48 -7.13 10.38 -18.50
C TRP A 48 -7.92 10.88 -17.28
N LYS A 49 -7.49 11.99 -16.65
CA LYS A 49 -8.22 12.64 -15.56
C LYS A 49 -9.65 13.04 -15.95
N SER A 50 -9.93 13.38 -17.20
CA SER A 50 -11.30 13.75 -17.60
C SER A 50 -12.23 12.54 -17.76
N LEU A 51 -11.68 11.31 -17.77
CA LEU A 51 -12.48 10.10 -17.90
C LEU A 51 -13.21 9.78 -16.59
N PRO A 52 -14.44 9.24 -16.64
CA PRO A 52 -15.09 8.67 -15.46
C PRO A 52 -14.25 7.50 -14.91
N ILE A 53 -14.43 7.17 -13.62
CA ILE A 53 -13.54 6.23 -12.92
C ILE A 53 -13.46 4.85 -13.57
N GLY A 54 -14.56 4.34 -14.14
CA GLY A 54 -14.59 3.05 -14.82
C GLY A 54 -13.72 3.04 -16.08
N GLU A 55 -13.94 3.98 -16.99
CA GLU A 55 -13.15 4.16 -18.21
C GLU A 55 -11.69 4.50 -17.88
N ARG A 56 -11.47 5.32 -16.86
CA ARG A 56 -10.13 5.67 -16.39
C ARG A 56 -9.36 4.45 -15.89
N THR A 57 -10.03 3.59 -15.10
CA THR A 57 -9.46 2.31 -14.65
C THR A 57 -9.15 1.40 -15.83
N ALA A 58 -10.05 1.34 -16.81
CA ALA A 58 -9.86 0.53 -18.01
C ALA A 58 -8.66 0.98 -18.85
N VAL A 59 -8.47 2.28 -19.09
CA VAL A 59 -7.31 2.77 -19.88
C VAL A 59 -5.99 2.58 -19.16
N VAL A 60 -5.96 2.70 -17.82
CA VAL A 60 -4.76 2.34 -17.03
C VAL A 60 -4.45 0.85 -17.20
N GLY A 61 -5.45 -0.01 -17.03
CA GLY A 61 -5.28 -1.46 -17.21
C GLY A 61 -4.79 -1.82 -18.62
N GLN A 62 -5.31 -1.17 -19.65
CA GLN A 62 -4.82 -1.34 -21.03
C GLN A 62 -3.35 -0.90 -21.16
N ALA A 63 -2.94 0.19 -20.52
CA ALA A 63 -1.56 0.67 -20.57
C ALA A 63 -0.56 -0.24 -19.81
N LEU A 64 -1.05 -1.14 -18.95
CA LEU A 64 -0.28 -2.19 -18.28
C LEU A 64 -0.17 -3.48 -19.12
N THR A 65 -0.79 -3.56 -20.30
CA THR A 65 -0.65 -4.69 -21.22
C THR A 65 0.83 -4.98 -21.51
N GLY A 66 1.23 -6.24 -21.40
CA GLY A 66 2.62 -6.67 -21.56
C GLY A 66 3.41 -6.74 -20.25
N THR A 67 2.85 -6.25 -19.13
CA THR A 67 3.41 -6.52 -17.80
C THR A 67 3.38 -8.03 -17.54
N ARG A 68 4.49 -8.58 -17.03
CA ARG A 68 4.60 -10.02 -16.81
C ARG A 68 3.65 -10.47 -15.70
N TYR A 69 3.12 -11.68 -15.84
CA TYR A 69 2.42 -12.31 -14.73
C TYR A 69 3.42 -12.72 -13.64
N LYS A 70 3.13 -12.41 -12.37
CA LYS A 70 3.94 -12.83 -11.21
C LYS A 70 3.08 -12.98 -9.96
N SER A 71 3.09 -14.17 -9.36
CA SER A 71 2.42 -14.45 -8.08
C SER A 71 3.26 -14.01 -6.88
N TYR A 72 2.62 -13.90 -5.71
CA TYR A 72 3.25 -13.58 -4.41
C TYR A 72 4.02 -12.26 -4.42
N THR A 73 3.57 -11.28 -5.22
CA THR A 73 4.21 -9.96 -5.33
C THR A 73 4.03 -9.08 -4.10
N LEU A 74 3.06 -9.43 -3.24
CA LEU A 74 2.78 -8.75 -1.98
C LEU A 74 3.51 -9.36 -0.77
N GLU A 75 4.06 -10.57 -0.92
CA GLU A 75 4.78 -11.28 0.16
C GLU A 75 6.24 -10.79 0.25
N ILE A 76 6.41 -9.51 0.58
CA ILE A 76 7.70 -8.79 0.51
C ILE A 76 8.50 -8.80 1.81
N ASP A 77 7.89 -9.22 2.92
CA ASP A 77 8.53 -9.39 4.23
C ASP A 77 7.84 -10.50 5.03
N ASN A 78 8.56 -11.13 5.97
CA ASN A 78 8.05 -12.25 6.77
C ASN A 78 7.31 -11.81 8.04
N ARG A 79 7.28 -10.51 8.36
CA ARG A 79 6.83 -9.99 9.65
C ARG A 79 5.92 -8.77 9.52
N ILE A 80 6.19 -7.90 8.57
CA ILE A 80 5.52 -6.60 8.44
C ILE A 80 4.74 -6.58 7.13
N GLU A 81 3.42 -6.51 7.22
CA GLU A 81 2.56 -6.20 6.08
C GLU A 81 2.72 -4.72 5.72
N SER A 82 2.75 -4.38 4.43
CA SER A 82 2.83 -2.98 3.99
C SER A 82 2.19 -2.79 2.61
N PRO A 83 1.48 -1.66 2.39
CA PRO A 83 0.96 -1.31 1.07
C PRO A 83 2.10 -1.24 0.07
N SER A 84 1.97 -1.97 -1.03
CA SER A 84 3.07 -2.16 -1.98
C SER A 84 2.58 -2.39 -3.40
N VAL A 85 3.47 -2.14 -4.36
CA VAL A 85 3.25 -2.36 -5.79
C VAL A 85 4.50 -2.96 -6.44
N ASN A 86 4.27 -3.80 -7.46
CA ASN A 86 5.33 -4.32 -8.30
C ASN A 86 5.00 -4.19 -9.78
N PHE A 87 5.39 -3.08 -10.40
CA PHE A 87 5.19 -2.88 -11.84
C PHE A 87 6.05 -3.82 -12.72
N ASN A 88 6.99 -4.57 -12.15
CA ASN A 88 7.77 -5.58 -12.90
C ASN A 88 7.02 -6.91 -13.04
N GLY A 89 5.93 -7.11 -12.30
CA GLY A 89 5.03 -8.24 -12.48
C GLY A 89 3.83 -8.19 -11.56
N LEU A 90 2.67 -8.54 -12.11
CA LEU A 90 1.37 -8.46 -11.43
C LEU A 90 0.66 -9.81 -11.54
N ASP A 91 -0.17 -10.14 -10.57
CA ASP A 91 -1.19 -11.17 -10.70
C ASP A 91 -2.55 -10.54 -11.06
N CYS A 92 -3.62 -11.34 -11.10
CA CYS A 92 -4.94 -10.84 -11.43
C CYS A 92 -5.47 -9.81 -10.43
N TRP A 93 -5.14 -9.97 -9.14
CA TRP A 93 -5.64 -9.11 -8.06
C TRP A 93 -4.89 -7.78 -8.05
N THR A 94 -3.56 -7.85 -8.00
CA THR A 94 -2.70 -6.67 -8.00
C THR A 94 -2.78 -5.89 -9.31
N PHE A 95 -3.11 -6.51 -10.45
CA PHE A 95 -3.45 -5.80 -11.68
C PHE A 95 -4.70 -4.93 -11.54
N PHE A 96 -5.77 -5.49 -10.98
CA PHE A 96 -7.01 -4.76 -10.73
C PHE A 96 -6.77 -3.59 -9.76
N GLU A 97 -6.17 -3.86 -8.59
CA GLU A 97 -5.90 -2.84 -7.58
C GLU A 97 -4.97 -1.74 -8.10
N THR A 98 -3.90 -2.11 -8.82
CA THR A 98 -2.99 -1.13 -9.45
C THR A 98 -3.73 -0.24 -10.42
N SER A 99 -4.63 -0.81 -11.24
CA SER A 99 -5.39 -0.04 -12.22
C SER A 99 -6.37 0.94 -11.55
N LEU A 100 -7.11 0.46 -10.55
CA LEU A 100 -8.09 1.26 -9.81
C LEU A 100 -7.42 2.36 -8.98
N ALA A 101 -6.39 2.01 -8.20
CA ALA A 101 -5.68 2.96 -7.34
C ALA A 101 -5.02 4.07 -8.17
N PHE A 102 -4.45 3.74 -9.33
CA PHE A 102 -3.89 4.75 -10.23
C PHE A 102 -5.00 5.67 -10.78
N ALA A 103 -6.14 5.12 -11.16
CA ALA A 103 -7.28 5.90 -11.63
C ALA A 103 -7.84 6.84 -10.53
N ARG A 104 -7.87 6.40 -9.27
CA ARG A 104 -8.19 7.24 -8.11
C ARG A 104 -7.16 8.35 -7.92
N MET A 105 -5.86 8.04 -7.95
CA MET A 105 -4.79 9.05 -7.87
C MET A 105 -4.93 10.12 -8.96
N LEU A 106 -5.25 9.74 -10.19
CA LEU A 106 -5.45 10.70 -11.28
C LEU A 106 -6.63 11.67 -11.05
N ASN A 107 -7.53 11.37 -10.10
CA ASN A 107 -8.61 12.27 -9.73
C ASN A 107 -8.12 13.48 -8.93
N GLU A 108 -6.97 13.35 -8.28
CA GLU A 108 -6.34 14.41 -7.51
C GLU A 108 -5.76 15.51 -8.42
N PRO A 109 -5.45 16.70 -7.88
CA PRO A 109 -4.60 17.67 -8.57
C PRO A 109 -3.31 17.03 -9.08
N GLU A 110 -2.84 17.42 -10.27
CA GLU A 110 -1.66 16.79 -10.89
C GLU A 110 -0.38 16.86 -10.03
N THR A 111 -0.30 17.86 -9.14
CA THR A 111 0.77 18.00 -8.16
C THR A 111 0.84 16.83 -7.18
N ASN A 112 -0.24 16.08 -7.03
CA ASN A 112 -0.37 14.94 -6.12
C ASN A 112 -0.27 13.60 -6.88
N TRP A 113 0.13 13.60 -8.15
CA TRP A 113 0.38 12.37 -8.90
C TRP A 113 1.76 11.81 -8.57
N THR A 114 1.92 11.40 -7.32
CA THR A 114 3.19 10.91 -6.77
C THR A 114 3.10 9.43 -6.42
N PRO A 115 4.23 8.71 -6.38
CA PRO A 115 4.28 7.33 -5.91
C PRO A 115 3.66 7.10 -4.53
N GLU A 116 3.82 8.05 -3.61
CA GLU A 116 3.28 7.99 -2.25
C GLU A 116 1.74 8.07 -2.27
N ASN A 117 1.18 8.97 -3.07
CA ASN A 117 -0.26 9.11 -3.17
C ASN A 117 -0.89 7.93 -3.92
N PHE A 118 -0.18 7.35 -4.89
CA PHE A 118 -0.58 6.09 -5.50
C PHE A 118 -0.62 4.94 -4.46
N LEU A 119 0.42 4.80 -3.64
CA LEU A 119 0.43 3.80 -2.55
C LEU A 119 -0.66 4.06 -1.51
N HIS A 120 -1.04 5.32 -1.26
CA HIS A 120 -2.16 5.65 -0.39
C HIS A 120 -3.49 5.08 -0.91
N TYR A 121 -3.76 5.15 -2.22
CA TYR A 121 -4.95 4.52 -2.79
C TYR A 121 -4.87 3.00 -2.83
N ILE A 122 -3.68 2.42 -3.04
CA ILE A 122 -3.48 1.00 -2.83
C ILE A 122 -3.82 0.61 -1.38
N GLU A 123 -3.39 1.40 -0.40
CA GLU A 123 -3.70 1.15 1.01
C GLU A 123 -5.21 1.25 1.29
N THR A 124 -5.85 2.26 0.71
CA THR A 124 -7.28 2.51 0.87
C THR A 124 -8.11 1.36 0.34
N ASP A 125 -7.79 0.85 -0.85
CA ASP A 125 -8.58 -0.22 -1.48
C ASP A 125 -8.24 -1.61 -0.90
N ARG A 126 -6.97 -1.88 -0.53
CA ARG A 126 -6.49 -3.24 -0.21
C ARG A 126 -6.70 -3.66 1.25
N TYR A 127 -6.76 -2.72 2.18
CA TYR A 127 -6.78 -2.99 3.61
C TYR A 127 -8.12 -2.60 4.23
N ARG A 128 -8.57 -3.39 5.21
CA ARG A 128 -9.85 -3.19 5.88
C ARG A 128 -9.92 -1.80 6.53
N GLY A 129 -10.95 -1.04 6.20
CA GLY A 129 -11.11 0.34 6.65
C GLY A 129 -10.04 1.29 6.09
N GLY A 130 -9.36 0.89 5.01
CA GLY A 130 -8.31 1.66 4.33
C GLY A 130 -7.02 1.86 5.13
N VAL A 131 -6.72 0.99 6.11
CA VAL A 131 -5.55 1.13 6.98
C VAL A 131 -4.77 -0.17 7.07
N CYS A 132 -3.51 -0.16 6.62
CA CYS A 132 -2.59 -1.26 6.86
C CYS A 132 -2.04 -1.15 8.29
N THR A 133 -2.37 -2.13 9.15
CA THR A 133 -1.92 -2.14 10.56
C THR A 133 -0.54 -2.74 10.75
N GLY A 134 0.10 -3.22 9.68
CA GLY A 134 1.32 -4.02 9.73
C GLY A 134 1.06 -5.52 9.89
N GLU A 135 -0.20 -5.92 10.12
CA GLU A 135 -0.62 -7.32 10.26
C GLU A 135 -1.18 -7.86 8.94
N TYR A 136 -0.80 -9.09 8.58
CA TYR A 136 -1.26 -9.77 7.36
C TYR A 136 -2.79 -9.83 7.23
N LEU A 137 -3.50 -9.99 8.36
CA LEU A 137 -4.96 -10.08 8.40
C LEU A 137 -5.69 -8.73 8.27
N SER A 138 -4.96 -7.60 8.23
CA SER A 138 -5.54 -6.31 7.87
C SER A 138 -5.85 -6.20 6.37
N ARG A 139 -5.15 -6.99 5.54
CA ARG A 139 -5.39 -7.08 4.09
C ARG A 139 -6.69 -7.83 3.79
N LEU A 140 -7.43 -7.36 2.79
CA LEU A 140 -8.65 -7.99 2.30
C LEU A 140 -8.26 -9.14 1.35
N HIS A 141 -8.32 -10.38 1.84
CA HIS A 141 -7.90 -11.57 1.08
C HIS A 141 -9.02 -12.18 0.22
N TYR A 142 -10.27 -11.81 0.49
CA TYR A 142 -11.45 -12.31 -0.23
C TYR A 142 -12.09 -11.16 -1.01
N LEU A 143 -12.47 -11.42 -2.27
CA LEU A 143 -13.15 -10.43 -3.11
C LEU A 143 -14.47 -9.94 -2.48
N GLU A 144 -15.19 -10.81 -1.77
CA GLU A 144 -16.41 -10.43 -1.07
C GLU A 144 -16.13 -9.43 0.06
N ASP A 145 -15.06 -9.64 0.83
CA ASP A 145 -14.61 -8.69 1.84
C ASP A 145 -14.21 -7.35 1.21
N TRP A 146 -13.53 -7.40 0.06
CA TRP A 146 -13.15 -6.20 -0.69
C TRP A 146 -14.37 -5.40 -1.13
N LEU A 147 -15.38 -6.07 -1.67
CA LEU A 147 -16.64 -5.44 -2.12
C LEU A 147 -17.48 -4.89 -0.96
N TYR A 148 -17.41 -5.51 0.22
CA TYR A 148 -18.10 -5.00 1.39
C TYR A 148 -17.44 -3.73 1.95
N ASP A 149 -16.11 -3.63 1.87
CA ASP A 149 -15.33 -2.53 2.42
C ASP A 149 -15.28 -1.30 1.50
N ASN A 150 -15.42 -1.48 0.18
CA ASN A 150 -15.26 -0.44 -0.87
C ASN A 150 -16.56 -0.08 -1.60
#